data_AF-A0A935LUP6-F1
#
_entry.id   AF-A0A935LUP6-F1
#
_cell.length_a   1.000
_cell.length_b   1.000
_cell.length_c   1.000
_cell.angle_alpha   90.00
_cell.angle_beta   90.00
_cell.angle_gamma   90.00
#
_symmetry.space_group_name_H-M   'P 1'
#
loop_
_entity.id
_entity.type
_entity.pdbx_description
1 polymer ?
#
loop_
_entity_poly.entity_id
_entity_poly.type
_entity_poly.pdbx_seq_one_letter_code
_entity_poly.pdbx_strand_id
1 'polypeptide(L)'
;MLFQSRSENCAAHYTKATFKLALSKHEELCKWFKELDFSIEPFLQYLDGFGNFETSRHPVVFVKPVINNVLSQLQKELLHHFTNRFSWIEVRESDRNFKPHITIGYRDLDHRAYIRAWQEYKDKPYYNAFEVNEICLLQHKDGRWWTIKRKEI
;
A
#
# COMPACT_ATOMS: atom_id res chain seq x y z
N MET A 1 10.16 6.71 1.30
CA MET A 1 9.95 5.25 1.28
C MET A 1 8.46 4.94 1.38
N LEU A 2 8.04 3.70 1.11
CA LEU A 2 6.66 3.20 1.23
C LEU A 2 6.71 1.76 1.77
N PHE A 3 5.66 1.31 2.47
CA PHE A 3 5.48 -0.09 2.85
C PHE A 3 4.43 -0.77 1.95
N GLN A 4 4.68 -2.01 1.55
CA GLN A 4 3.85 -2.75 0.61
C GLN A 4 3.73 -4.24 0.99
N SER A 5 2.54 -4.80 1.11
CA SER A 5 2.31 -6.25 1.00
C SER A 5 1.97 -6.62 -0.46
N ARG A 6 2.54 -7.71 -1.00
CA ARG A 6 2.50 -8.02 -2.44
C ARG A 6 1.54 -9.16 -2.79
N SER A 7 0.92 -9.09 -3.97
CA SER A 7 0.45 -10.21 -4.80
C SER A 7 1.31 -10.29 -6.08
N GLU A 8 1.61 -11.48 -6.60
CA GLU A 8 2.77 -11.76 -7.45
C GLU A 8 3.01 -10.90 -8.71
N ASN A 9 2.07 -10.17 -9.30
CA ASN A 9 2.33 -9.42 -10.56
C ASN A 9 1.75 -8.01 -10.67
N CYS A 10 1.50 -7.32 -9.55
CA CYS A 10 1.21 -5.89 -9.60
C CYS A 10 1.77 -5.22 -8.35
N ALA A 11 2.18 -3.95 -8.47
CA ALA A 11 2.54 -3.13 -7.32
C ALA A 11 1.28 -2.79 -6.51
N ALA A 12 0.67 -3.81 -5.89
CA ALA A 12 -0.45 -3.72 -4.97
C ALA A 12 0.04 -3.11 -3.67
N HIS A 13 -0.32 -1.86 -3.38
CA HIS A 13 0.13 -1.14 -2.19
C HIS A 13 -0.98 -1.06 -1.15
N TYR A 14 -0.76 -1.63 0.02
CA TYR A 14 -1.71 -1.54 1.13
C TYR A 14 -1.42 -0.33 2.02
N THR A 15 -0.14 -0.03 2.30
CA THR A 15 0.20 0.92 3.36
C THR A 15 0.74 2.23 2.81
N LYS A 16 -0.14 3.23 2.78
CA LYS A 16 0.21 4.62 2.46
C LYS A 16 0.87 5.24 3.68
N ALA A 17 2.20 5.25 3.72
CA ALA A 17 2.99 6.08 4.62
C ALA A 17 4.24 6.51 3.85
N THR A 18 4.06 7.41 2.88
CA THR A 18 5.20 7.93 2.10
C THR A 18 5.88 9.06 2.85
N PHE A 19 7.15 8.89 3.18
CA PHE A 19 7.96 9.90 3.84
C PHE A 19 9.30 10.13 3.13
N LYS A 20 9.90 11.30 3.36
CA LYS A 20 11.29 11.60 2.99
C LYS A 20 12.19 11.29 4.17
N LEU A 21 13.39 10.77 3.89
CA LEU A 21 14.37 10.41 4.91
C LEU A 21 15.76 10.83 4.43
N ALA A 22 16.57 11.39 5.33
CA ALA A 22 17.96 11.71 5.04
C ALA A 22 18.78 10.44 4.76
N LEU A 23 19.78 10.52 3.88
CA LEU A 23 20.62 9.36 3.52
C LEU A 23 21.33 8.76 4.75
N SER A 24 21.75 9.60 5.70
CA SER A 24 22.38 9.16 6.97
C SER A 24 21.48 8.28 7.83
N LYS A 25 20.16 8.31 7.60
CA LYS A 25 19.16 7.52 8.34
C LYS A 25 18.71 6.27 7.57
N HIS A 26 19.25 6.04 6.38
CA HIS A 26 18.85 4.92 5.52
C HIS A 26 19.14 3.56 6.17
N GLU A 27 20.34 3.39 6.75
CA GLU A 27 20.71 2.15 7.43
C GLU A 27 19.88 1.92 8.69
N GLU A 28 19.60 2.98 9.45
CA GLU A 28 18.73 2.94 10.62
C GLU A 28 17.32 2.44 10.27
N LEU A 29 16.74 2.93 9.17
CA LEU A 29 15.46 2.46 8.66
C LEU A 29 15.51 0.99 8.23
N CYS A 30 16.56 0.60 7.48
CA CYS A 30 16.73 -0.78 7.04
C CYS A 30 16.87 -1.75 8.20
N LYS A 31 17.56 -1.34 9.27
CA LYS A 31 17.74 -2.12 10.49
C LYS A 31 16.41 -2.26 11.23
N TRP A 32 15.75 -1.15 11.53
CA TRP A 32 14.43 -1.16 12.19
C TRP A 32 13.43 -2.03 11.41
N PHE A 33 13.41 -1.96 10.08
CA PHE A 33 12.48 -2.74 9.27
C PHE A 33 12.70 -4.25 9.41
N LYS A 34 13.95 -4.71 9.53
CA LYS A 34 14.26 -6.13 9.72
C LYS A 34 13.86 -6.62 11.12
N GLU A 35 13.97 -5.73 12.10
CA GLU A 35 13.66 -5.97 13.52
C GLU A 35 12.16 -5.85 13.81
N LEU A 36 11.33 -5.50 12.82
CA LEU A 36 9.88 -5.59 12.96
C LEU A 36 9.48 -7.01 13.32
N ASP A 37 8.57 -7.09 14.26
CA ASP A 37 7.95 -8.32 14.72
C ASP A 37 6.45 -8.09 14.65
N PHE A 38 5.73 -9.04 14.06
CA PHE A 38 4.30 -8.94 13.85
C PHE A 38 3.61 -10.03 14.66
N SER A 39 2.45 -9.72 15.22
CA SER A 39 1.67 -10.71 15.97
C SER A 39 0.65 -11.47 15.11
N ILE A 40 0.76 -11.33 13.79
CA ILE A 40 -0.13 -11.91 12.80
C ILE A 40 0.57 -13.02 12.04
N GLU A 41 -0.17 -14.06 11.70
CA GLU A 41 0.28 -15.11 10.79
C GLU A 41 -0.05 -14.75 9.33
N PRO A 42 0.58 -15.41 8.35
CA PRO A 42 0.18 -15.34 6.95
C PRO A 42 -1.34 -15.55 6.78
N PHE A 43 -1.95 -14.73 5.93
CA PHE A 43 -3.41 -14.71 5.77
C PHE A 43 -3.82 -14.50 4.32
N LEU A 44 -5.03 -14.98 3.99
CA LEU A 44 -5.59 -14.79 2.66
C LEU A 44 -6.29 -13.44 2.55
N GLN A 45 -5.86 -12.61 1.60
CA GLN A 45 -6.49 -11.33 1.29
C GLN A 45 -7.39 -11.45 0.07
N TYR A 46 -8.68 -11.20 0.28
CA TYR A 46 -9.68 -11.21 -0.78
C TYR A 46 -9.80 -9.84 -1.47
N LEU A 47 -10.11 -9.88 -2.76
CA LEU A 47 -10.38 -8.74 -3.61
C LEU A 47 -11.79 -8.89 -4.17
N ASP A 48 -12.60 -7.84 -4.05
CA ASP A 48 -14.00 -7.86 -4.47
C ASP A 48 -14.37 -6.58 -5.22
N GLY A 49 -14.40 -6.69 -6.54
CA GLY A 49 -14.81 -5.63 -7.46
C GLY A 49 -13.83 -4.46 -7.54
N PHE A 50 -14.28 -3.44 -8.27
CA PHE A 50 -13.52 -2.22 -8.52
C PHE A 50 -14.09 -1.05 -7.74
N GLY A 51 -13.26 -0.04 -7.54
CA GLY A 51 -13.60 1.23 -6.96
C GLY A 51 -12.85 2.35 -7.67
N ASN A 52 -13.19 3.58 -7.34
CA ASN A 52 -12.51 4.75 -7.88
C ASN A 52 -12.32 5.85 -6.85
N PHE A 53 -11.30 6.67 -7.06
CA PHE A 53 -11.15 7.97 -6.42
C PHE A 53 -11.35 9.04 -7.47
N GLU A 54 -12.53 9.59 -7.54
CA GLU A 54 -12.83 10.73 -8.40
C GLU A 54 -12.21 11.99 -7.76
N THR A 55 -11.02 12.38 -8.21
CA THR A 55 -10.40 13.65 -7.85
C THR A 55 -10.27 14.52 -9.10
N SER A 56 -10.42 15.83 -8.95
CA SER A 56 -10.46 16.79 -10.06
C SER A 56 -9.17 16.85 -10.88
N ARG A 57 -8.06 16.25 -10.42
CA ARG A 57 -6.75 16.29 -11.10
C ARG A 57 -6.21 14.91 -11.49
N HIS A 58 -6.40 13.89 -10.66
CA HIS A 58 -5.84 12.56 -10.90
C HIS A 58 -6.84 11.49 -10.46
N PRO A 59 -7.87 11.21 -11.27
CA PRO A 59 -8.81 10.16 -10.93
C PRO A 59 -8.12 8.80 -11.03
N VAL A 60 -8.49 7.89 -10.13
CA VAL A 60 -7.85 6.57 -10.00
C VAL A 60 -8.92 5.48 -10.04
N VAL A 61 -8.66 4.40 -10.77
CA VAL A 61 -9.41 3.15 -10.67
C VAL A 61 -8.55 2.12 -9.92
N PHE A 62 -9.17 1.42 -8.98
CA PHE A 62 -8.51 0.43 -8.15
C PHE A 62 -9.37 -0.82 -7.97
N VAL A 63 -8.72 -1.93 -7.66
CA VAL A 63 -9.38 -3.14 -7.13
C VAL A 63 -9.55 -2.96 -5.63
N LYS A 64 -10.70 -3.35 -5.08
CA LYS A 64 -11.03 -3.21 -3.65
C LYS A 64 -10.58 -4.45 -2.87
N PRO A 65 -9.60 -4.32 -1.96
CA PRO A 65 -9.37 -5.35 -0.96
C PRO A 65 -10.53 -5.37 0.03
N VAL A 66 -11.02 -6.56 0.34
CA VAL A 66 -12.00 -6.78 1.39
C VAL A 66 -11.33 -6.50 2.74
N ILE A 67 -11.82 -5.49 3.45
CA ILE A 67 -11.32 -5.15 4.78
C ILE A 67 -11.60 -6.33 5.72
N ASN A 68 -10.55 -6.77 6.41
CA ASN A 68 -10.63 -7.78 7.46
C ASN A 68 -9.79 -7.34 8.66
N ASN A 69 -10.00 -8.03 9.79
CA ASN A 69 -9.36 -7.68 11.05
C ASN A 69 -7.83 -7.85 10.97
N VAL A 70 -7.33 -8.88 10.28
CA VAL A 70 -5.90 -9.17 10.17
C VAL A 70 -5.17 -8.10 9.36
N LEU A 71 -5.73 -7.71 8.21
CA LEU A 71 -5.18 -6.61 7.40
C LEU A 71 -5.17 -5.28 8.17
N SER A 72 -6.23 -5.01 8.93
CA SER A 72 -6.34 -3.79 9.75
C SER A 72 -5.33 -3.82 10.90
N GLN A 73 -5.08 -4.98 11.49
CA GLN A 73 -4.08 -5.18 12.54
C GLN A 73 -2.66 -5.00 12.00
N LEU A 74 -2.33 -5.59 10.84
CA LEU A 74 -1.04 -5.38 10.16
C LEU A 74 -0.71 -3.89 10.00
N GLN A 75 -1.68 -3.10 9.51
CA GLN A 75 -1.48 -1.67 9.32
C GLN A 75 -1.25 -0.95 10.65
N LYS A 76 -2.02 -1.29 11.69
CA LYS A 76 -1.90 -0.67 13.02
C LYS A 76 -0.56 -0.99 13.67
N GLU A 77 -0.12 -2.24 13.63
CA GLU A 77 1.17 -2.67 14.18
C GLU A 77 2.33 -1.95 13.47
N LEU A 78 2.34 -1.99 12.14
CA LEU A 78 3.37 -1.31 11.34
C LEU A 78 3.40 0.20 11.65
N LEU A 79 2.24 0.84 11.73
CA LEU A 79 2.17 2.26 12.05
C LEU A 79 2.66 2.54 13.47
N HIS A 80 2.27 1.73 14.44
CA HIS A 80 2.69 1.85 15.83
C HIS A 80 4.22 1.74 15.96
N HIS A 81 4.83 0.69 15.39
CA HIS A 81 6.28 0.51 15.37
C HIS A 81 6.99 1.68 14.68
N PHE A 82 6.42 2.20 13.58
CA PHE A 82 6.98 3.32 12.84
C PHE A 82 6.94 4.60 13.66
N THR A 83 5.81 4.96 14.25
CA THR A 83 5.66 6.18 15.05
C THR A 83 6.46 6.14 16.33
N ASN A 84 6.68 4.96 16.92
CA ASN A 84 7.53 4.81 18.09
C ASN A 84 9.00 5.04 17.74
N ARG A 85 9.47 4.52 16.59
CA ARG A 85 10.88 4.60 16.19
C ARG A 85 11.26 5.93 15.54
N PHE A 86 10.34 6.49 14.76
CA PHE A 86 10.53 7.69 13.94
C PHE A 86 9.48 8.75 14.29
N SER A 87 9.31 9.03 15.57
CA SER A 87 8.31 9.98 16.09
C SER A 87 8.41 11.40 15.52
N TRP A 88 9.58 11.78 15.01
CA TRP A 88 9.82 13.04 14.32
C TRP A 88 9.35 13.06 12.85
N ILE A 89 8.93 11.92 12.31
CA ILE A 89 8.32 11.82 10.98
C ILE A 89 6.81 11.92 11.15
N GLU A 90 6.24 13.00 10.61
CA GLU A 90 4.80 13.21 10.64
C GLU A 90 4.07 12.12 9.82
N VAL A 91 3.12 11.47 10.48
CA VAL A 91 2.18 10.53 9.84
C VAL A 91 0.90 11.28 9.55
N ARG A 92 0.43 11.21 8.30
CA ARG A 92 -0.78 11.93 7.87
C ARG A 92 -2.03 11.27 8.43
N GLU A 93 -3.09 12.05 8.61
CA GLU A 93 -4.39 11.51 9.01
C GLU A 93 -4.94 10.47 8.02
N SER A 94 -4.64 10.64 6.72
CA SER A 94 -4.98 9.65 5.70
C SER A 94 -4.30 8.30 5.89
N ASP A 95 -3.16 8.28 6.56
CA ASP A 95 -2.37 7.07 6.80
C ASP A 95 -2.89 6.35 8.05
N ARG A 96 -3.55 7.09 8.97
CA ARG A 96 -4.30 6.56 10.12
C ARG A 96 -5.68 6.03 9.71
N ASN A 97 -6.35 6.72 8.79
CA ASN A 97 -7.63 6.30 8.20
C ASN A 97 -7.40 5.30 7.08
N PHE A 98 -7.07 4.08 7.46
CA PHE A 98 -6.69 3.00 6.55
C PHE A 98 -7.81 2.64 5.56
N LYS A 99 -7.58 2.95 4.29
CA LYS A 99 -8.45 2.60 3.15
C LYS A 99 -7.64 1.78 2.15
N PRO A 100 -7.56 0.45 2.30
CA PRO A 100 -6.75 -0.38 1.43
C PRO A 100 -7.29 -0.32 0.00
N HIS A 101 -6.40 -0.20 -0.98
CA HIS A 101 -6.76 -0.15 -2.40
C HIS A 101 -5.58 -0.62 -3.25
N ILE A 102 -5.85 -1.40 -4.29
CA ILE A 102 -4.84 -1.77 -5.30
C ILE A 102 -5.09 -0.93 -6.54
N THR A 103 -4.29 0.13 -6.72
CA THR A 103 -4.39 0.97 -7.92
C THR A 103 -3.99 0.17 -9.15
N ILE A 104 -4.89 0.07 -10.14
CA ILE A 104 -4.64 -0.62 -11.41
C ILE A 104 -4.46 0.34 -12.59
N GLY A 105 -4.90 1.61 -12.44
CA GLY A 105 -4.66 2.68 -13.39
C GLY A 105 -3.92 3.84 -12.74
N TYR A 106 -2.68 4.11 -13.17
CA TYR A 106 -1.88 5.24 -12.69
C TYR A 106 -1.85 6.42 -13.68
N ARG A 107 -1.87 7.62 -13.07
CA ARG A 107 -1.11 8.86 -13.35
C ARG A 107 -1.22 9.59 -14.70
N ASP A 108 -1.65 8.95 -15.79
CA ASP A 108 -1.83 9.60 -17.10
C ASP A 108 -3.20 9.34 -17.74
N LEU A 109 -4.14 8.78 -16.98
CA LEU A 109 -5.54 8.76 -17.40
C LEU A 109 -6.03 10.21 -17.42
N ASP A 110 -6.11 10.80 -18.62
CA ASP A 110 -6.91 12.00 -18.80
C ASP A 110 -8.34 11.71 -18.34
N HIS A 111 -9.09 12.77 -18.01
CA HIS A 111 -10.44 12.63 -17.45
C HIS A 111 -11.36 11.79 -18.36
N ARG A 112 -11.19 11.85 -19.68
CA ARG A 112 -11.99 11.07 -20.64
C ARG A 112 -11.62 9.59 -20.60
N ALA A 113 -10.33 9.28 -20.52
CA ALA A 113 -9.83 7.92 -20.38
C ALA A 113 -10.27 7.31 -19.05
N TYR A 114 -10.24 8.09 -17.95
CA TYR A 114 -10.81 7.67 -16.68
C TYR A 114 -12.29 7.33 -16.79
N ILE A 115 -13.12 8.21 -17.37
CA ILE A 115 -14.55 7.94 -17.55
C ILE A 115 -14.75 6.62 -18.32
N ARG A 116 -14.03 6.42 -19.43
CA ARG A 116 -14.14 5.18 -20.22
C ARG A 116 -13.77 3.96 -19.39
N ALA A 117 -12.64 4.01 -18.69
CA ALA A 117 -12.21 2.92 -17.82
C ALA A 117 -13.24 2.64 -16.73
N TRP A 118 -13.73 3.68 -16.04
CA TRP A 118 -14.70 3.48 -14.96
C TRP A 118 -16.03 2.90 -15.47
N GLN A 119 -16.51 3.33 -16.64
CA GLN A 119 -17.70 2.75 -17.26
C GLN A 119 -17.52 1.26 -17.58
N GLU A 120 -16.32 0.83 -17.96
CA GLU A 120 -16.03 -0.59 -18.22
C GLU A 120 -15.94 -1.42 -16.94
N TYR A 121 -15.32 -0.87 -15.89
CA TYR A 121 -14.99 -1.64 -14.69
C TYR A 121 -16.04 -1.60 -13.57
N LYS A 122 -16.88 -0.57 -13.51
CA LYS A 122 -17.81 -0.36 -12.37
C LYS A 122 -18.75 -1.55 -12.10
N ASP A 123 -19.19 -2.22 -13.16
CA ASP A 123 -20.15 -3.34 -13.10
C ASP A 123 -19.49 -4.70 -13.39
N LYS A 124 -18.18 -4.71 -13.63
CA LYS A 124 -17.46 -5.94 -13.98
C LYS A 124 -17.28 -6.81 -12.73
N PRO A 125 -17.78 -8.05 -12.72
CA PRO A 125 -17.53 -8.96 -11.61
C PRO A 125 -16.03 -9.28 -11.54
N TYR A 126 -15.47 -9.10 -10.36
CA TYR A 126 -14.09 -9.43 -10.09
C TYR A 126 -13.98 -9.95 -8.66
N TYR A 127 -13.56 -11.21 -8.54
CA TYR A 127 -13.29 -11.82 -7.25
C TYR A 127 -11.96 -12.56 -7.35
N ASN A 128 -11.05 -12.28 -6.43
CA ASN A 128 -9.74 -12.91 -6.41
C ASN A 128 -9.21 -12.95 -4.97
N ALA A 129 -8.20 -13.79 -4.73
CA ALA A 129 -7.55 -13.89 -3.44
C ALA A 129 -6.06 -14.16 -3.62
N PHE A 130 -5.25 -13.71 -2.66
CA PHE A 130 -3.83 -14.02 -2.64
C PHE A 130 -3.36 -14.07 -1.18
N GLU A 131 -2.30 -14.85 -0.93
CA GLU A 131 -1.70 -14.94 0.39
C GLU A 131 -0.83 -13.71 0.66
N VAL A 132 -1.04 -13.10 1.83
CA VAL A 132 -0.13 -12.12 2.41
C VAL A 132 0.76 -12.88 3.39
N ASN A 133 2.04 -12.98 3.07
CA ASN A 133 3.07 -13.62 3.90
C ASN A 133 4.32 -12.75 4.08
N GLU A 134 4.41 -11.60 3.39
CA GLU A 134 5.51 -10.67 3.55
C GLU A 134 5.08 -9.20 3.38
N ILE A 135 5.89 -8.32 3.97
CA ILE A 135 5.89 -6.88 3.68
C ILE A 135 7.24 -6.45 3.08
N CYS A 136 7.17 -5.41 2.26
CA CYS A 136 8.29 -4.82 1.55
C CYS A 136 8.48 -3.36 1.96
N LEU A 137 9.73 -2.96 2.15
CA LEU A 137 10.13 -1.56 2.22
C LEU A 137 10.60 -1.13 0.83
N LEU A 138 9.98 -0.07 0.31
CA LEU A 138 10.27 0.48 -1.02
C LEU A 138 10.94 1.86 -0.94
N GLN A 139 11.86 2.12 -1.87
CA GLN A 139 12.45 3.42 -2.10
C GLN A 139 12.03 3.96 -3.47
N HIS A 140 11.56 5.21 -3.50
CA HIS A 140 11.32 5.91 -4.77
C HIS A 140 12.59 6.65 -5.18
N LYS A 141 13.18 6.28 -6.32
CA LYS A 141 14.40 6.86 -6.89
C LYS A 141 14.29 6.91 -8.41
N ASP A 142 14.62 8.05 -9.01
CA ASP A 142 14.63 8.27 -10.46
C ASP A 142 13.29 7.92 -11.14
N GLY A 143 12.18 8.33 -10.52
CA GLY A 143 10.82 8.09 -11.01
C GLY A 143 10.33 6.66 -10.87
N ARG A 144 11.09 5.77 -10.22
CA ARG A 144 10.77 4.35 -10.05
C ARG A 144 10.78 3.94 -8.59
N TRP A 145 10.01 2.89 -8.27
CA TRP A 145 10.01 2.26 -6.96
C TRP A 145 10.91 1.03 -6.96
N TRP A 146 11.73 0.90 -5.93
CA TRP A 146 12.68 -0.19 -5.74
C TRP A 146 12.43 -0.87 -4.41
N THR A 147 12.30 -2.19 -4.39
CA THR A 147 12.28 -2.94 -3.13
C THR A 147 13.68 -2.94 -2.53
N ILE A 148 13.82 -2.41 -1.32
CA ILE A 148 15.10 -2.32 -0.61
C ILE A 148 15.21 -3.34 0.53
N LYS A 149 14.09 -3.77 1.12
CA LYS A 149 13.99 -4.85 2.11
C LYS A 149 12.67 -5.60 1.99
N ARG A 150 12.68 -6.86 2.42
CA ARG A 150 11.52 -7.74 2.61
C ARG A 150 11.56 -8.31 4.02
N LYS A 151 10.39 -8.60 4.58
CA LYS A 151 10.21 -9.18 5.90
C LYS A 151 8.95 -10.04 5.86
N GLU A 152 9.11 -11.32 6.19
CA GLU A 152 7.98 -12.21 6.42
C GLU A 152 7.18 -11.71 7.63
N ILE A 153 5.85 -11.81 7.53
CA ILE A 153 4.95 -11.50 8.65
C ILE A 153 4.82 -12.71 9.56
#